data_AF-A0A925SR95-F1
#
_entry.id   AF-A0A925SR95-F1
#
_cell.length_a   1.000
_cell.length_b   1.000
_cell.length_c   1.000
_cell.angle_alpha   90.00
_cell.angle_beta   90.00
_cell.angle_gamma   90.00
#
_symmetry.space_group_name_H-M   'P 1'
#
loop_
_entity.id
_entity.type
_entity.pdbx_description
1 polymer ?
#
loop_
_entity_poly.entity_id
_entity_poly.type
_entity_poly.pdbx_seq_one_letter_code
_entity_poly.pdbx_strand_id
1 'polypeptide(L)'
;MRFNDKRGFTLIEVIVVAGIIAILAGILVPMIFNQIDEAKVTRALGDMKSIQSGIMIFKKDTGSWPDKTAPGVVGVTLLYSDSKSTATPPIPTNSGIDWNSTTAERIADHLNANNDGVYGATTWKGPYLNANDADPWGNAYIINADNFSTDGKVWVVSAGPDGIIQTNAASDSCSDKAAGNGDDICIRLK
;
A
#
# COMPACT_ATOMS: atom_id res chain seq x y z
N MET A 1 15.40 -64.61 28.04
CA MET A 1 14.73 -63.29 27.94
C MET A 1 15.83 -62.25 27.83
N ARG A 2 16.04 -61.64 26.65
CA ARG A 2 17.11 -60.65 26.45
C ARG A 2 16.66 -59.31 27.04
N PHE A 3 17.42 -58.75 27.98
CA PHE A 3 17.19 -57.39 28.46
C PHE A 3 17.52 -56.42 27.32
N ASN A 4 16.50 -55.71 26.86
CA ASN A 4 16.64 -54.64 25.89
C ASN A 4 17.28 -53.46 26.63
N ASP A 5 18.55 -53.18 26.38
CA ASP A 5 19.26 -52.01 26.90
C ASP A 5 18.66 -50.74 26.29
N LYS A 6 17.55 -50.27 26.87
CA LYS A 6 17.01 -48.95 26.62
C LYS A 6 17.96 -47.93 27.27
N ARG A 7 18.99 -47.52 26.53
CA ARG A 7 19.85 -46.39 26.90
C ARG A 7 18.96 -45.15 27.03
N GLY A 8 18.85 -44.61 28.25
CA GLY A 8 18.10 -43.38 28.52
C GLY A 8 18.94 -42.14 28.18
N PHE A 9 18.27 -41.07 27.74
CA PHE A 9 18.90 -39.75 27.59
C PHE A 9 19.35 -39.21 28.94
N THR A 10 20.54 -38.61 28.98
CA THR A 10 21.04 -37.94 30.19
C THR A 10 20.52 -36.51 30.27
N LEU A 11 20.30 -35.99 31.49
CA LEU A 11 19.87 -34.59 31.66
C LEU A 11 20.88 -33.59 31.07
N ILE A 12 22.17 -33.91 31.16
CA ILE A 12 23.23 -33.04 30.62
C ILE A 12 23.17 -32.95 29.10
N GLU A 13 22.83 -34.03 28.40
CA GLU A 13 22.71 -34.07 26.95
C GLU A 13 21.56 -33.18 26.46
N VAL A 14 20.41 -33.22 27.15
CA VAL A 14 19.27 -32.36 26.83
C VAL A 14 19.58 -30.88 27.11
N ILE A 15 20.30 -30.57 28.20
CA ILE A 15 20.64 -29.18 28.56
C ILE A 15 21.64 -28.58 27.56
N VAL A 16 22.66 -29.33 27.14
CA VAL A 16 23.62 -28.85 26.14
C VAL A 16 22.95 -28.61 24.80
N VAL A 17 22.09 -29.53 24.35
CA VAL A 17 21.33 -29.37 23.09
C VAL A 17 20.39 -28.17 23.17
N ALA A 18 19.65 -28.02 24.27
CA ALA A 18 18.78 -26.86 24.47
C ALA A 18 19.57 -25.54 24.49
N GLY A 19 20.77 -25.52 25.08
CA GLY A 19 21.67 -24.38 25.08
C GLY A 19 22.11 -23.97 23.68
N ILE A 20 22.52 -24.93 22.84
CA ILE A 20 22.90 -24.65 21.44
C ILE A 20 21.70 -24.13 20.65
N ILE A 21 20.52 -24.74 20.80
CA ILE A 21 19.29 -24.28 20.12
C ILE A 21 18.92 -22.86 20.55
N ALA A 22 19.04 -22.51 21.83
CA ALA A 22 18.75 -21.16 22.33
C ALA A 22 19.69 -20.11 21.71
N ILE A 23 20.99 -20.41 21.59
CA ILE A 23 21.97 -19.52 20.96
C ILE A 23 21.66 -19.34 19.47
N LEU A 24 21.40 -20.43 18.75
CA LEU A 24 21.09 -20.37 17.33
C LEU A 24 19.79 -19.60 17.06
N ALA A 25 18.74 -19.87 17.84
CA ALA A 25 17.47 -19.15 17.75
C ALA A 25 17.64 -17.65 18.01
N GLY A 26 18.46 -17.27 19.00
CA GLY A 26 18.73 -15.87 19.32
C GLY A 26 19.32 -15.06 18.16
N ILE A 27 20.12 -15.68 17.30
CA ILE A 27 20.72 -15.02 16.12
C ILE A 27 19.77 -15.02 14.92
N LEU A 28 19.03 -16.11 14.71
CA LEU A 28 18.17 -16.29 13.53
C LEU A 28 16.94 -15.36 13.54
N VAL A 29 16.32 -15.15 14.70
CA VAL A 29 15.07 -14.39 14.82
C VAL A 29 15.17 -12.94 14.29
N PRO A 30 16.12 -12.09 14.71
CA PRO A 30 16.19 -10.70 14.22
C PRO A 30 16.52 -10.62 12.71
N MET A 31 17.30 -11.57 12.18
CA MET A 31 17.63 -11.62 10.75
C MET A 31 16.38 -11.84 9.89
N ILE A 32 15.46 -12.70 10.32
CA ILE A 32 14.23 -13.01 9.58
C ILE A 32 13.30 -11.80 9.49
N PHE A 33 13.18 -11.00 10.57
CA PHE A 33 12.32 -9.83 10.57
C PHE A 33 12.74 -8.78 9.53
N ASN A 34 14.04 -8.48 9.43
CA ASN A 34 14.55 -7.54 8.42
C ASN A 34 14.23 -7.98 6.98
N GLN A 35 14.37 -9.27 6.69
CA GLN A 35 14.04 -9.83 5.37
C GLN A 35 12.54 -9.73 5.06
N ILE A 36 11.69 -9.89 6.06
CA ILE A 36 10.23 -9.75 5.91
C ILE A 36 9.88 -8.30 5.61
N ASP A 37 10.50 -7.34 6.31
CA ASP A 37 10.21 -5.92 6.12
C ASP A 37 10.66 -5.43 4.73
N GLU A 38 11.84 -5.85 4.25
CA GLU A 38 12.27 -5.57 2.87
C GLU A 38 11.33 -6.20 1.82
N ALA A 39 10.86 -7.43 2.08
CA ALA A 39 9.90 -8.09 1.21
C ALA A 39 8.54 -7.37 1.17
N LYS A 40 8.09 -6.82 2.31
CA LYS A 40 6.89 -5.98 2.38
C LYS A 40 7.08 -4.70 1.56
N VAL A 41 8.18 -3.97 1.74
CA VAL A 41 8.46 -2.77 0.93
C VAL A 41 8.46 -3.09 -0.57
N THR A 42 9.11 -4.20 -0.96
CA THR A 42 9.16 -4.64 -2.36
C THR A 42 7.78 -4.99 -2.91
N ARG A 43 6.95 -5.68 -2.12
CA ARG A 43 5.56 -5.98 -2.47
C ARG A 43 4.76 -4.68 -2.66
N ALA A 44 4.87 -3.74 -1.71
CA ALA A 44 4.16 -2.48 -1.79
C ALA A 44 4.52 -1.68 -3.05
N LEU A 45 5.81 -1.67 -3.43
CA LEU A 45 6.27 -1.06 -4.68
C LEU A 45 5.70 -1.76 -5.92
N GLY A 46 5.54 -3.08 -5.90
CA GLY A 46 4.90 -3.84 -6.97
C GLY A 46 3.43 -3.46 -7.13
N ASP A 47 2.70 -3.41 -6.01
CA ASP A 47 1.27 -3.07 -5.97
C ASP A 47 1.04 -1.63 -6.46
N MET A 48 1.84 -0.67 -5.99
CA MET A 48 1.76 0.72 -6.46
C MET A 48 2.07 0.89 -7.95
N LYS A 49 3.03 0.13 -8.50
CA LYS A 49 3.30 0.14 -9.95
C LYS A 49 2.14 -0.43 -10.76
N SER A 50 1.47 -1.45 -10.23
CA SER A 50 0.26 -2.01 -10.83
C SER A 50 -0.85 -0.94 -10.87
N ILE A 51 -1.06 -0.25 -9.74
CA ILE A 51 -1.99 0.89 -9.64
C ILE A 51 -1.65 1.98 -10.65
N GLN A 52 -0.39 2.41 -10.69
CA GLN A 52 0.11 3.41 -11.62
C GLN A 52 -0.18 3.02 -13.07
N SER A 53 0.15 1.78 -13.46
CA SER A 53 -0.09 1.27 -14.81
C SER A 53 -1.58 1.22 -15.13
N GLY A 54 -2.43 0.78 -14.20
CA GLY A 54 -3.87 0.74 -14.39
C GLY A 54 -4.46 2.12 -14.65
N ILE A 55 -4.06 3.13 -13.88
CA ILE A 55 -4.50 4.52 -14.07
C ILE A 55 -4.02 5.07 -15.43
N MET A 56 -2.77 4.79 -15.83
CA MET A 56 -2.25 5.25 -17.12
C MET A 56 -2.97 4.61 -18.31
N ILE A 57 -3.25 3.31 -18.25
CA ILE A 57 -4.00 2.60 -19.30
C ILE A 57 -5.43 3.13 -19.34
N PHE A 58 -6.08 3.31 -18.18
CA PHE A 58 -7.40 3.93 -18.08
C PHE A 58 -7.44 5.30 -18.76
N LYS A 59 -6.49 6.20 -18.45
CA LYS A 59 -6.41 7.53 -19.07
C LYS A 59 -6.21 7.42 -20.58
N LYS A 60 -5.38 6.48 -21.04
CA LYS A 60 -5.12 6.27 -22.46
C LYS A 60 -6.38 5.81 -23.21
N ASP A 61 -7.20 4.96 -22.59
CA ASP A 61 -8.39 4.40 -23.21
C ASP A 61 -9.59 5.36 -23.14
N THR A 62 -9.85 5.97 -21.97
CA THR A 62 -11.02 6.84 -21.75
C THR A 62 -10.75 8.32 -22.05
N GLY A 63 -9.48 8.72 -22.15
CA GLY A 63 -9.07 10.13 -22.29
C GLY A 63 -9.27 10.98 -21.04
N SER A 64 -9.75 10.39 -19.94
CA SER A 64 -10.05 11.06 -18.67
C SER A 64 -9.30 10.40 -17.52
N TRP A 65 -9.09 11.13 -16.44
CA TRP A 65 -8.55 10.56 -15.20
C TRP A 65 -9.67 9.91 -14.37
N PRO A 66 -9.34 8.99 -13.44
CA PRO A 66 -10.32 8.35 -12.57
C PRO A 66 -10.74 9.27 -11.44
N ASP A 67 -11.19 10.47 -11.75
CA ASP A 67 -11.43 11.56 -10.81
C ASP A 67 -12.91 11.93 -10.67
N LYS A 68 -13.88 11.17 -11.16
CA LYS A 68 -15.29 11.59 -11.27
C LYS A 68 -16.24 10.54 -10.73
N THR A 69 -17.19 10.95 -9.90
CA THR A 69 -18.26 10.11 -9.36
C THR A 69 -19.48 10.01 -10.27
N ALA A 70 -19.72 11.02 -11.11
CA ALA A 70 -20.84 11.06 -12.05
C ALA A 70 -20.52 11.99 -13.24
N PRO A 71 -21.22 11.84 -14.40
CA PRO A 71 -21.04 12.75 -15.52
C PRO A 71 -21.36 14.20 -15.12
N GLY A 72 -20.44 15.13 -15.35
CA GLY A 72 -20.64 16.56 -15.09
C GLY A 72 -20.51 17.00 -13.61
N VAL A 73 -20.04 16.12 -12.72
CA VAL A 73 -19.79 16.44 -11.30
C VAL A 73 -18.32 16.87 -11.09
N VAL A 74 -18.09 17.69 -10.06
CA VAL A 74 -16.74 18.07 -9.59
C VAL A 74 -15.98 16.81 -9.18
N GLY A 75 -14.69 16.76 -9.51
CA GLY A 75 -13.92 15.55 -9.29
C GLY A 75 -13.74 15.18 -7.82
N VAL A 76 -13.34 13.93 -7.58
CA VAL A 76 -12.90 13.44 -6.28
C VAL A 76 -11.51 13.98 -5.98
N THR A 77 -11.27 14.31 -4.73
CA THR A 77 -9.99 14.86 -4.33
C THR A 77 -9.02 13.77 -3.85
N LEU A 78 -9.54 12.64 -3.38
CA LEU A 78 -8.76 11.50 -2.91
C LEU A 78 -9.30 10.17 -3.43
N LEU A 79 -8.40 9.25 -3.81
CA LEU A 79 -8.74 7.87 -4.09
C LEU A 79 -8.02 6.92 -3.15
N TYR A 80 -8.66 5.80 -2.81
CA TYR A 80 -8.07 4.74 -1.99
C TYR A 80 -8.26 3.33 -2.58
N SER A 81 -7.33 2.40 -2.29
CA SER A 81 -7.30 1.07 -2.93
C SER A 81 -8.25 0.02 -2.33
N ASP A 82 -8.64 0.15 -1.06
CA ASP A 82 -9.41 -0.87 -0.35
C ASP A 82 -10.93 -0.55 -0.29
N SER A 83 -11.69 -1.33 0.49
CA SER A 83 -13.15 -1.12 0.66
C SER A 83 -13.51 -0.19 1.82
N LYS A 84 -12.53 0.46 2.45
CA LYS A 84 -12.78 1.23 3.66
C LYS A 84 -13.13 2.67 3.28
N SER A 85 -14.43 2.96 3.23
CA SER A 85 -15.03 4.30 3.09
C SER A 85 -14.48 5.36 4.05
N THR A 86 -13.70 4.94 5.05
CA THR A 86 -12.83 5.80 5.85
C THR A 86 -11.42 5.21 5.72
N ALA A 87 -10.55 5.83 4.93
CA ALA A 87 -9.16 5.40 4.79
C ALA A 87 -8.57 5.17 6.19
N THR A 88 -8.21 3.91 6.46
CA THR A 88 -7.20 3.57 7.47
C THR A 88 -5.98 3.28 6.61
N PRO A 89 -5.07 4.25 6.48
CA PRO A 89 -4.63 5.20 7.49
C PRO A 89 -5.47 6.49 7.52
N PRO A 90 -5.70 7.11 8.70
CA PRO A 90 -6.41 8.37 8.79
C PRO A 90 -5.72 9.38 7.87
N ILE A 91 -6.48 9.96 6.94
CA ILE A 91 -5.96 11.04 6.10
C ILE A 91 -5.45 12.11 7.07
N PRO A 92 -4.15 12.45 7.03
CA PRO A 92 -3.57 13.31 8.05
C PRO A 92 -4.25 14.68 7.96
N THR A 93 -5.06 15.01 8.96
CA THR A 93 -5.72 16.31 9.08
C THR A 93 -4.88 17.31 9.88
N ASN A 94 -3.55 17.12 9.93
CA ASN A 94 -2.66 17.97 10.72
C ASN A 94 -2.10 19.12 9.89
N SER A 95 -2.05 20.31 10.49
CA SER A 95 -1.57 21.55 9.89
C SER A 95 -0.22 21.37 9.18
N GLY A 96 -0.23 21.42 7.83
CA GLY A 96 0.97 21.30 6.98
C GLY A 96 1.03 20.06 6.09
N ILE A 97 0.07 19.13 6.20
CA ILE A 97 -0.07 17.98 5.29
C ILE A 97 -1.47 18.04 4.67
N ASP A 98 -1.60 18.69 3.52
CA ASP A 98 -2.89 18.88 2.86
C ASP A 98 -3.07 17.88 1.71
N TRP A 99 -3.73 16.76 1.99
CA TRP A 99 -4.24 15.82 0.96
C TRP A 99 -5.64 16.19 0.46
N ASN A 100 -6.18 17.34 0.88
CA ASN A 100 -7.46 17.91 0.47
C ASN A 100 -8.58 16.84 0.41
N SER A 101 -9.04 16.30 1.54
CA SER A 101 -9.94 15.14 1.60
C SER A 101 -11.44 15.44 1.43
N THR A 102 -11.81 16.50 0.71
CA THR A 102 -13.21 16.93 0.60
C THR A 102 -14.13 15.85 0.02
N THR A 103 -13.63 15.02 -0.91
CA THR A 103 -14.36 13.89 -1.51
C THR A 103 -13.40 12.70 -1.71
N ALA A 104 -13.73 11.54 -1.13
CA ALA A 104 -12.89 10.33 -1.18
C ALA A 104 -13.67 9.14 -1.73
N GLU A 105 -13.13 8.46 -2.74
CA GLU A 105 -13.75 7.30 -3.41
C GLU A 105 -12.76 6.16 -3.60
N ARG A 106 -13.28 4.96 -3.85
CA ARG A 106 -12.43 3.79 -4.13
C ARG A 106 -11.92 3.88 -5.55
N ILE A 107 -10.61 3.73 -5.75
CA ILE A 107 -10.05 3.63 -7.11
C ILE A 107 -10.69 2.46 -7.90
N ALA A 108 -11.08 1.40 -7.20
CA ALA A 108 -11.76 0.25 -7.76
C ALA A 108 -13.07 0.61 -8.47
N ASP A 109 -13.82 1.57 -7.92
CA ASP A 109 -15.12 1.95 -8.46
C ASP A 109 -14.97 2.69 -9.80
N HIS A 110 -13.79 3.26 -10.06
CA HIS A 110 -13.45 3.88 -11.34
C HIS A 110 -12.73 2.91 -12.31
N LEU A 111 -11.89 2.00 -11.80
CA LEU A 111 -11.00 1.18 -12.64
C LEU A 111 -11.48 -0.26 -12.87
N ASN A 112 -12.31 -0.83 -12.00
CA ASN A 112 -12.69 -2.25 -12.06
C ASN A 112 -14.10 -2.47 -12.63
N ALA A 113 -14.95 -1.46 -12.56
CA ALA A 113 -16.27 -1.47 -13.18
C ALA A 113 -16.57 -0.10 -13.78
N ASN A 114 -17.11 -0.07 -15.00
CA ASN A 114 -17.68 1.15 -15.57
C ASN A 114 -19.19 1.18 -15.29
N ASN A 115 -19.58 1.06 -14.02
CA ASN A 115 -21.00 1.00 -13.65
C ASN A 115 -21.69 2.35 -13.83
N ASP A 116 -20.93 3.44 -13.85
CA ASP A 116 -21.49 4.79 -13.78
C ASP A 116 -21.57 5.48 -15.16
N GLY A 117 -21.02 4.85 -16.21
CA GLY A 117 -20.99 5.42 -17.57
C GLY A 117 -20.23 6.75 -17.69
N VAL A 118 -19.56 7.17 -16.60
CA VAL A 118 -18.92 8.48 -16.38
C VAL A 118 -17.85 8.77 -17.44
N TYR A 119 -17.20 7.72 -17.92
CA TYR A 119 -16.02 7.81 -18.78
C TYR A 119 -16.29 7.38 -20.23
N GLY A 120 -17.56 7.28 -20.60
CA GLY A 120 -17.99 6.82 -21.93
C GLY A 120 -17.94 5.29 -22.04
N ALA A 121 -19.10 4.67 -22.22
CA ALA A 121 -19.23 3.21 -22.26
C ALA A 121 -18.48 2.53 -23.44
N THR A 122 -18.14 3.28 -24.49
CA THR A 122 -17.55 2.73 -25.73
C THR A 122 -16.02 2.73 -25.76
N THR A 123 -15.38 3.45 -24.86
CA THR A 123 -13.90 3.63 -24.80
C THR A 123 -13.25 2.77 -23.72
N TRP A 124 -14.02 2.37 -22.69
CA TRP A 124 -13.55 1.49 -21.62
C TRP A 124 -13.32 0.06 -22.12
N LYS A 125 -12.15 -0.53 -21.83
CA LYS A 125 -11.73 -1.83 -22.40
C LYS A 125 -11.56 -2.96 -21.39
N GLY A 126 -11.80 -2.72 -20.11
CA GLY A 126 -11.75 -3.77 -19.11
C GLY A 126 -11.34 -3.26 -17.74
N PRO A 127 -11.32 -4.15 -16.74
CA PRO A 127 -10.75 -3.85 -15.44
C PRO A 127 -9.27 -3.49 -15.60
N TYR A 128 -8.89 -2.31 -15.11
CA TYR A 128 -7.51 -1.84 -15.19
C TYR A 128 -6.69 -2.22 -13.96
N LEU A 129 -7.32 -2.76 -12.91
CA LEU A 129 -6.68 -3.34 -11.74
C LEU A 129 -7.26 -4.73 -11.48
N ASN A 130 -6.39 -5.65 -11.05
CA ASN A 130 -6.76 -7.02 -10.72
C ASN A 130 -6.74 -7.30 -9.21
N ALA A 131 -6.48 -6.29 -8.38
CA ALA A 131 -6.32 -6.43 -6.94
C ALA A 131 -6.70 -5.14 -6.21
N ASN A 132 -7.65 -5.26 -5.28
CA ASN A 132 -8.00 -4.21 -4.31
C ASN A 132 -7.28 -4.53 -3.00
N ASP A 133 -5.95 -4.47 -3.06
CA ASP A 133 -5.14 -4.92 -1.95
C ASP A 133 -4.79 -3.73 -1.06
N ALA A 134 -4.98 -3.96 0.24
CA ALA A 134 -4.30 -3.18 1.25
C ALA A 134 -2.79 -3.41 1.10
N ASP A 135 -2.01 -2.44 1.52
CA ASP A 135 -0.57 -2.59 1.62
C ASP A 135 -0.20 -3.76 2.57
N PRO A 136 1.07 -4.19 2.58
CA PRO A 136 1.51 -5.32 3.41
C PRO A 136 1.35 -5.13 4.92
N TRP A 137 0.98 -3.93 5.37
CA TRP A 137 0.69 -3.57 6.76
C TRP A 137 -0.82 -3.42 7.03
N GLY A 138 -1.67 -3.61 6.01
CA GLY A 138 -3.13 -3.62 6.12
C GLY A 138 -3.80 -2.27 5.92
N ASN A 139 -3.05 -1.28 5.44
CA ASN A 139 -3.52 0.09 5.16
C ASN A 139 -3.86 0.27 3.68
N ALA A 140 -4.81 1.15 3.37
CA ALA A 140 -5.12 1.48 1.97
C ALA A 140 -3.98 2.30 1.33
N TYR A 141 -3.73 2.08 0.03
CA TYR A 141 -2.95 3.03 -0.75
C TYR A 141 -3.80 4.29 -0.98
N ILE A 142 -3.18 5.46 -0.89
CA ILE A 142 -3.82 6.77 -1.06
C ILE A 142 -3.27 7.46 -2.31
N ILE A 143 -4.16 8.14 -3.05
CA ILE A 143 -3.84 8.85 -4.28
C ILE A 143 -4.51 10.22 -4.24
N ASN A 144 -3.76 11.28 -4.56
CA ASN A 144 -4.27 12.65 -4.66
C ASN A 144 -4.89 12.89 -6.04
N ALA A 145 -6.21 12.74 -6.12
CA ALA A 145 -6.95 12.82 -7.37
C ALA A 145 -7.24 14.27 -7.81
N ASP A 146 -7.25 15.22 -6.87
CA ASP A 146 -7.37 16.65 -7.17
C ASP A 146 -6.29 17.17 -8.15
N ASN A 147 -5.10 16.58 -8.08
CA ASN A 147 -3.95 16.94 -8.90
C ASN A 147 -3.98 16.34 -10.31
N PHE A 148 -4.94 15.46 -10.62
CA PHE A 148 -5.10 14.93 -11.98
C PHE A 148 -5.42 16.01 -13.01
N SER A 149 -6.27 16.97 -12.64
CA SER A 149 -6.76 18.01 -13.55
C SER A 149 -5.77 19.17 -13.75
N THR A 150 -4.83 19.37 -12.82
CA THR A 150 -3.92 20.53 -12.80
C THR A 150 -2.56 20.25 -13.44
N ASP A 151 -2.36 19.06 -14.03
CA ASP A 151 -1.02 18.53 -14.36
C ASP A 151 -0.09 18.54 -13.12
N GLY A 152 -0.71 18.43 -11.94
CA GLY A 152 -0.02 18.42 -10.65
C GLY A 152 0.74 17.11 -10.44
N LYS A 153 1.52 17.07 -9.36
CA LYS A 153 2.23 15.87 -8.96
C LYS A 153 1.22 14.88 -8.40
N VAL A 154 0.91 13.82 -9.15
CA VAL A 154 0.06 12.74 -8.64
C VAL A 154 0.95 11.64 -8.05
N TRP A 155 0.64 11.26 -6.82
CA TRP A 155 1.34 10.28 -6.02
C TRP A 155 0.42 9.10 -5.69
N VAL A 156 0.98 7.91 -5.68
CA VAL A 156 0.39 6.75 -4.99
C VAL A 156 1.25 6.52 -3.75
N VAL A 157 0.64 6.53 -2.56
CA VAL A 157 1.33 6.46 -1.27
C VAL A 157 0.80 5.29 -0.44
N SER A 158 1.70 4.57 0.22
CA SER A 158 1.41 3.69 1.36
C SER A 158 1.95 4.34 2.63
N ALA A 159 1.19 4.23 3.71
CA ALA A 159 1.59 4.72 5.03
C ALA A 159 2.70 3.88 5.69
N GLY A 160 3.11 2.77 5.07
CA GLY A 160 4.16 1.93 5.62
C GLY A 160 3.79 1.26 6.96
N PRO A 161 4.81 0.76 7.68
CA PRO A 161 4.68 0.12 8.98
C PRO A 161 3.94 0.91 10.07
N ASP A 162 4.10 2.23 10.13
CA ASP A 162 3.53 3.06 11.20
C ASP A 162 2.04 3.39 10.96
N GLY A 163 1.57 3.26 9.71
CA GLY A 163 0.18 3.51 9.33
C GLY A 163 -0.23 4.98 9.44
N ILE A 164 0.72 5.92 9.39
CA ILE A 164 0.49 7.36 9.45
C ILE A 164 1.13 8.01 8.23
N ILE A 165 0.33 8.65 7.38
CA ILE A 165 0.87 9.40 6.25
C ILE A 165 1.57 10.67 6.78
N GLN A 166 2.85 10.83 6.49
CA GLN A 166 3.63 12.04 6.79
C GLN A 166 4.13 12.78 5.53
N THR A 167 3.93 12.21 4.34
CA THR A 167 4.23 12.82 3.03
C THR A 167 3.14 13.84 2.68
N ASN A 168 3.52 15.03 2.24
CA ASN A 168 2.55 16.03 1.75
C ASN A 168 2.26 15.80 0.25
N ALA A 169 1.00 15.88 -0.17
CA ALA A 169 0.61 15.74 -1.59
C ALA A 169 1.34 16.74 -2.52
N ALA A 170 1.69 17.93 -2.02
CA ALA A 170 2.40 18.96 -2.78
C ALA A 170 3.93 18.76 -2.86
N SER A 171 4.49 17.78 -2.15
CA SER A 171 5.94 17.62 -2.03
C SER A 171 6.63 17.31 -3.37
N ASP A 172 7.90 17.71 -3.54
CA ASP A 172 8.69 17.44 -4.75
C ASP A 172 9.20 16.00 -4.82
N SER A 173 9.42 15.40 -3.67
CA SER A 173 9.88 14.03 -3.55
C SER A 173 9.09 13.24 -2.52
N CYS A 174 9.16 11.92 -2.65
CA CYS A 174 8.60 11.03 -1.64
C CYS A 174 9.26 11.26 -0.28
N SER A 175 10.55 11.54 -0.24
CA SER A 175 11.33 11.74 1.00
C SER A 175 11.02 13.03 1.75
N ASP A 176 10.26 13.95 1.15
CA ASP A 176 9.88 15.21 1.78
C ASP A 176 8.72 14.96 2.75
N LYS A 177 9.06 14.46 3.94
CA LYS A 177 8.11 14.15 5.01
C LYS A 177 7.96 15.36 5.93
N ALA A 178 6.72 15.76 6.22
CA ALA A 178 6.42 16.90 7.11
C ALA A 178 6.88 16.68 8.57
N ALA A 179 7.12 15.43 8.98
CA ALA A 179 7.49 15.06 10.34
C ALA A 179 8.85 14.34 10.46
N GLY A 180 9.81 14.62 9.56
CA GLY A 180 11.24 14.38 9.79
C GLY A 180 11.74 12.93 9.97
N ASN A 181 10.89 11.91 9.95
CA ASN A 181 11.23 10.47 9.92
C ASN A 181 9.98 9.66 9.50
N GLY A 182 9.54 9.82 8.25
CA GLY A 182 8.41 9.04 7.72
C GLY A 182 8.86 7.79 6.96
N ASP A 183 8.17 6.68 7.18
CA ASP A 183 8.32 5.38 6.52
C ASP A 183 7.40 5.18 5.31
N ASP A 184 6.59 6.20 5.02
CA ASP A 184 5.76 6.32 3.83
C ASP A 184 6.53 5.95 2.54
N ILE A 185 5.93 5.05 1.76
CA ILE A 185 6.46 4.60 0.48
C ILE A 185 5.58 5.17 -0.61
N CYS A 186 6.16 5.79 -1.63
CA CYS A 186 5.37 6.37 -2.69
C CYS A 186 6.03 6.35 -4.07
N ILE A 187 5.16 6.40 -5.09
CA ILE A 187 5.53 6.46 -6.49
C ILE A 187 4.79 7.60 -7.16
N ARG A 188 5.48 8.29 -8.07
CA ARG A 188 4.88 9.37 -8.85
C ARG A 188 4.27 8.81 -10.13
N LEU A 189 3.05 9.22 -10.42
CA LEU A 189 2.45 9.06 -11.74
C LEU A 189 3.13 10.06 -12.68
N LYS A 190 3.65 9.59 -13.82
CA LYS A 190 4.36 10.40 -14.82
C LYS A 190 3.75 10.15 -16.18
#